data_AF-A0A1B6M4S7-F1
#
_entry.id   AF-A0A1B6M4S7-F1
#
_cell.length_a   1.000
_cell.length_b   1.000
_cell.length_c   1.000
_cell.angle_alpha   90.00
_cell.angle_beta   90.00
_cell.angle_gamma   90.00
#
_symmetry.space_group_name_H-M   'P 1'
#
loop_
_entity.id
_entity.type
_entity.pdbx_description
1 polymer ?
#
loop_
_entity_poly.entity_id
_entity_poly.type
_entity_poly.pdbx_seq_one_letter_code
_entity_poly.pdbx_strand_id
1 'polypeptide(L)'
;ILNGRDQFRILVRAISYTVHGLIPASCVFADRYNREEVVRSLGKEVNINPPLVLGQLPDTPEELLKLDQVFIKSELKVGVLFVKEGQYTEEEILDNNENSSLFTEFLQILGERVRLKGFDKYKGGLD
;
A
#
# COMPACT_ATOMS: atom_id res chain seq x y z
N ILE A 1 -29.00 -25.23 -5.87
CA ILE A 1 -28.69 -24.07 -6.75
C ILE A 1 -29.60 -22.92 -6.33
N LEU A 2 -29.35 -22.27 -5.19
CA LEU A 2 -30.21 -21.20 -4.64
C LEU A 2 -29.36 -20.36 -3.69
N ASN A 3 -28.90 -19.19 -4.15
CA ASN A 3 -28.76 -17.95 -3.36
C ASN A 3 -28.19 -16.83 -4.25
N GLY A 4 -28.97 -16.43 -5.25
CA GLY A 4 -28.80 -15.15 -5.94
C GLY A 4 -29.28 -14.02 -5.04
N ARG A 5 -28.55 -13.70 -3.97
CA ARG A 5 -28.74 -12.44 -3.27
C ARG A 5 -27.93 -11.39 -4.02
N ASP A 6 -28.59 -10.54 -4.79
CA ASP A 6 -27.98 -9.34 -5.38
C ASP A 6 -27.21 -8.59 -4.28
N GLN A 7 -25.90 -8.42 -4.46
CA GLN A 7 -25.02 -7.75 -3.52
C GLN A 7 -24.17 -6.72 -4.26
N PHE A 8 -24.01 -5.54 -3.67
CA PHE A 8 -23.09 -4.52 -4.12
C PHE A 8 -21.75 -4.72 -3.43
N ARG A 9 -20.68 -4.75 -4.23
CA ARG A 9 -19.31 -4.73 -3.72
C ARG A 9 -18.86 -3.28 -3.62
N ILE A 10 -18.46 -2.86 -2.43
CA ILE A 10 -18.11 -1.47 -2.15
C ILE A 10 -16.69 -1.40 -1.61
N LEU A 11 -15.95 -0.41 -2.11
CA LEU A 11 -14.63 -0.04 -1.63
C LEU A 11 -14.68 1.45 -1.26
N VAL A 12 -14.51 1.77 0.02
CA VAL A 12 -14.46 3.14 0.54
C VAL A 12 -13.03 3.45 0.93
N ARG A 13 -12.43 4.48 0.31
CA ARG A 13 -11.07 4.95 0.65
C ARG A 13 -11.17 6.20 1.50
N ALA A 14 -10.63 6.14 2.71
CA ALA A 14 -10.41 7.28 3.57
C ALA A 14 -8.91 7.63 3.61
N ILE A 15 -8.58 8.80 4.15
CA ILE A 15 -7.19 9.30 4.25
C ILE A 15 -6.32 8.34 5.07
N SER A 16 -6.90 7.65 6.06
CA SER A 16 -6.18 6.79 7.01
C SER A 16 -6.42 5.29 6.83
N TYR A 17 -7.46 4.88 6.11
CA TYR A 17 -7.79 3.47 5.93
C TYR A 17 -8.68 3.24 4.70
N THR A 18 -8.69 2.00 4.20
CA THR A 18 -9.61 1.57 3.14
C THR A 18 -10.53 0.49 3.69
N VAL A 19 -11.84 0.65 3.52
CA VAL A 19 -12.86 -0.33 3.88
C VAL A 19 -13.37 -1.01 2.62
N HIS A 20 -13.45 -2.33 2.66
CA HIS A 20 -14.05 -3.12 1.59
C HIS A 20 -15.17 -3.99 2.17
N GLY A 21 -16.31 -4.05 1.50
CA GLY A 21 -17.48 -4.77 1.99
C GLY A 21 -18.45 -5.20 0.90
N LEU A 22 -19.36 -6.10 1.31
CA LEU A 22 -20.51 -6.50 0.52
C LEU A 22 -21.77 -5.95 1.19
N ILE A 23 -22.54 -5.16 0.47
CA ILE A 23 -23.83 -4.65 0.93
C ILE A 23 -24.94 -5.40 0.18
N PRO A 24 -25.86 -6.08 0.88
CA PRO A 24 -27.04 -6.66 0.24
C PRO A 24 -27.83 -5.59 -0.51
N ALA A 25 -28.32 -5.89 -1.71
CA ALA A 25 -29.12 -4.95 -2.47
C ALA A 25 -30.38 -4.51 -1.71
N SER A 26 -30.88 -5.32 -0.77
CA SER A 26 -31.98 -4.96 0.12
C SER A 26 -31.69 -3.79 1.07
N CYS A 27 -30.42 -3.50 1.37
CA CYS A 27 -30.02 -2.35 2.20
C CYS A 27 -29.96 -1.06 1.38
N VAL A 28 -29.83 -1.18 0.05
CA VAL A 28 -29.85 -0.03 -0.85
C VAL A 28 -31.27 0.15 -1.33
N PHE A 29 -31.99 1.11 -0.75
CA PHE A 29 -33.31 1.54 -1.24
C PHE A 29 -33.12 2.36 -2.53
N ALA A 30 -32.67 1.70 -3.58
CA ALA A 30 -32.53 2.26 -4.91
C ALA A 30 -32.76 1.21 -5.99
N ASP A 31 -33.29 1.62 -7.14
CA ASP A 31 -33.26 0.75 -8.31
C ASP A 31 -31.80 0.44 -8.69
N ARG A 32 -31.45 -0.84 -8.80
CA ARG A 32 -30.05 -1.28 -9.04
C ARG A 32 -29.47 -0.77 -10.36
N TYR A 33 -30.32 -0.36 -11.30
CA TYR A 33 -29.89 0.24 -12.57
C TYR A 33 -29.67 1.75 -12.45
N ASN A 34 -30.18 2.39 -11.39
CA ASN A 34 -30.05 3.82 -11.15
C ASN A 34 -28.84 4.15 -10.25
N ARG A 35 -27.65 4.26 -10.86
CA ARG A 35 -26.38 4.51 -10.17
C ARG A 35 -26.40 5.75 -9.27
N GLU A 36 -27.13 6.80 -9.66
CA GLU A 36 -27.24 8.05 -8.90
C GLU A 36 -27.93 7.85 -7.56
N GLU A 37 -29.01 7.09 -7.57
CA GLU A 37 -29.81 6.80 -6.39
C GLU A 37 -29.11 5.81 -5.47
N VAL A 38 -28.38 4.84 -6.04
CA VAL A 38 -27.49 3.95 -5.27
C VAL A 38 -26.44 4.76 -4.51
N VAL A 39 -25.72 5.67 -5.17
CA VAL A 39 -24.69 6.50 -4.52
C VAL A 39 -25.28 7.44 -3.47
N ARG A 40 -26.44 8.03 -3.74
CA ARG A 40 -27.14 8.91 -2.80
C ARG A 40 -27.64 8.16 -1.56
N SER A 41 -28.22 6.97 -1.73
CA SER A 41 -28.70 6.13 -0.64
C SER A 41 -27.54 5.63 0.23
N LEU A 42 -26.43 5.20 -0.38
CA LEU A 42 -25.20 4.85 0.34
C LEU A 42 -24.60 6.04 1.10
N GLY A 43 -24.55 7.22 0.49
CA GLY A 43 -24.04 8.43 1.15
C GLY A 43 -24.86 8.82 2.39
N LYS A 44 -26.19 8.63 2.34
CA LYS A 44 -27.08 8.82 3.50
C LYS A 44 -26.83 7.81 4.61
N GLU A 45 -26.68 6.52 4.26
CA GLU A 45 -26.45 5.46 5.23
C GLU A 45 -25.09 5.62 5.95
N VAL A 46 -24.07 6.11 5.24
CA VAL A 46 -22.73 6.33 5.80
C VAL A 46 -22.58 7.74 6.42
N ASN A 47 -23.62 8.58 6.39
CA ASN A 47 -23.64 9.94 6.95
C ASN A 47 -22.43 10.82 6.53
N ILE A 48 -22.03 10.72 5.27
CA ILE A 48 -20.86 11.44 4.73
C ILE A 48 -21.30 12.84 4.27
N ASN A 49 -20.61 13.88 4.76
CA ASN A 49 -20.77 15.27 4.32
C ASN A 49 -19.42 15.80 3.80
N PRO A 50 -19.34 16.32 2.56
CA PRO A 50 -20.41 16.50 1.58
C PRO A 50 -20.94 15.16 1.01
N PRO A 51 -22.19 15.15 0.47
CA PRO A 51 -22.79 13.94 -0.08
C PRO A 51 -21.95 13.36 -1.23
N LEU A 52 -21.93 12.03 -1.32
CA LEU A 52 -21.24 11.32 -2.40
C LEU A 52 -21.79 11.73 -3.76
N VAL A 53 -20.89 12.02 -4.70
CA VAL A 53 -21.21 12.35 -6.10
C VAL A 53 -20.68 11.23 -6.99
N LEU A 54 -21.42 10.90 -8.04
CA LEU A 54 -20.91 9.98 -9.05
C LEU A 54 -19.74 10.61 -9.81
N GLY A 55 -18.58 9.96 -9.74
CA GLY A 55 -17.47 10.28 -10.62
C GLY A 55 -17.81 9.89 -12.06
N GLN A 56 -17.76 10.86 -12.99
CA GLN A 56 -17.95 10.64 -14.43
C GLN A 56 -16.65 10.84 -15.22
N LEU A 57 -15.51 11.01 -14.55
CA LEU A 57 -14.25 11.28 -15.25
C LEU A 57 -13.76 10.01 -15.99
N PRO A 58 -13.41 10.09 -17.28
CA PRO A 58 -12.93 8.95 -18.05
C PRO A 58 -11.63 8.34 -17.47
N ASP A 59 -10.77 9.16 -16.88
CA ASP A 59 -9.49 8.74 -16.28
C ASP A 59 -9.61 8.26 -14.82
N THR A 60 -10.80 8.35 -14.21
CA THR A 60 -11.04 7.92 -12.81
C THR A 60 -10.50 6.52 -12.50
N PRO A 61 -10.74 5.47 -13.32
CA PRO A 61 -10.25 4.12 -13.00
C PRO A 61 -8.72 4.01 -13.03
N GLU A 62 -8.05 4.69 -13.96
CA GLU A 62 -6.59 4.65 -14.06
C GLU A 62 -5.93 5.39 -12.90
N GLU A 63 -6.44 6.56 -12.54
CA GLU A 63 -5.94 7.32 -11.39
C GLU A 63 -6.22 6.59 -10.06
N LEU A 64 -7.38 5.93 -9.92
CA LEU A 64 -7.67 5.09 -8.76
C LEU A 64 -6.70 3.91 -8.66
N LEU A 65 -6.35 3.28 -9.78
CA LEU A 65 -5.39 2.17 -9.81
C LEU A 65 -3.98 2.64 -9.42
N LYS A 66 -3.54 3.80 -9.94
CA LYS A 66 -2.27 4.41 -9.54
C LYS A 66 -2.25 4.71 -8.04
N LEU A 67 -3.35 5.28 -7.51
CA LEU A 67 -3.48 5.53 -6.08
C LEU A 67 -3.32 4.25 -5.25
N ASP A 68 -3.98 3.14 -5.60
CA ASP A 68 -3.79 1.86 -4.89
C ASP A 68 -2.34 1.38 -4.95
N GLN A 69 -1.70 1.47 -6.12
CA GLN A 69 -0.31 1.06 -6.28
C GLN A 69 0.64 1.89 -5.42
N VAL A 70 0.38 3.19 -5.26
CA VAL A 70 1.18 4.07 -4.39
C VAL A 70 1.11 3.63 -2.92
N PHE A 71 -0.04 3.11 -2.46
CA PHE A 71 -0.17 2.58 -1.11
C PHE A 71 0.52 1.22 -0.94
N ILE A 72 0.70 0.46 -2.02
CA ILE A 72 1.42 -0.82 -2.04
C ILE A 72 2.90 -0.55 -2.33
N LYS A 73 3.59 0.09 -1.39
CA LYS A 73 5.06 0.15 -1.45
C LYS A 73 5.64 -1.22 -1.14
N SER A 74 5.96 -1.96 -2.19
CA SER A 74 6.66 -3.26 -2.09
C SER A 74 8.17 -3.10 -1.90
N GLU A 75 8.67 -1.86 -1.95
CA GLU A 75 10.08 -1.52 -1.86
C GLU A 75 10.42 -1.08 -0.45
N LEU A 76 11.14 -1.95 0.28
CA LEU A 76 11.67 -1.65 1.61
C LEU A 76 13.17 -1.42 1.53
N LYS A 77 13.67 -0.41 2.25
CA LYS A 77 15.10 -0.23 2.50
C LYS A 77 15.36 -0.39 3.98
N VAL A 78 16.37 -1.16 4.33
CA VAL A 78 16.81 -1.37 5.71
C VAL A 78 18.31 -1.09 5.75
N GLY A 79 18.72 -0.17 6.62
CA GLY A 79 20.12 0.08 6.89
C GLY A 79 20.66 -0.99 7.84
N VAL A 80 21.81 -1.56 7.53
CA VAL A 80 22.50 -2.51 8.41
C VAL A 80 23.83 -1.89 8.79
N LEU A 81 24.06 -1.76 10.10
CA LEU A 81 25.27 -1.16 10.66
C LEU A 81 26.01 -2.20 11.51
N PHE A 82 27.33 -2.17 11.45
CA PHE A 82 28.20 -3.00 12.28
C PHE A 82 28.80 -2.13 13.38
N VAL A 83 28.64 -2.52 14.65
CA VAL A 83 29.15 -1.78 15.81
C VAL A 83 30.18 -2.66 16.51
N LYS A 84 31.41 -2.16 16.64
CA LYS A 84 32.50 -2.84 17.35
C LYS A 84 32.46 -2.51 18.84
N GLU A 85 33.08 -3.38 19.64
CA GLU A 85 33.27 -3.11 21.06
C GLU A 85 34.04 -1.79 21.25
N GLY A 86 33.54 -0.92 22.13
CA GLY A 86 34.15 0.37 22.41
C GLY A 86 33.76 1.51 21.46
N GLN A 87 32.92 1.27 20.44
CA GLN A 87 32.36 2.33 19.60
C GLN A 87 31.08 2.89 20.23
N TYR A 88 31.01 4.22 20.39
CA TYR A 88 29.86 4.89 21.01
C TYR A 88 29.32 6.04 20.18
N THR A 89 30.04 6.48 19.15
CA THR A 89 29.63 7.59 18.29
C THR A 89 29.24 7.10 16.89
N GLU A 90 28.31 7.81 16.24
CA GLU A 90 27.88 7.51 14.88
C GLU A 90 29.05 7.55 13.89
N GLU A 91 29.96 8.52 14.06
CA GLU A 91 31.15 8.68 13.22
C GLU A 91 32.06 7.44 13.28
N GLU A 92 32.33 6.92 14.49
CA GLU A 92 33.14 5.70 14.64
C GLU A 92 32.47 4.46 14.03
N ILE A 93 31.14 4.36 14.13
CA ILE A 93 30.37 3.24 13.58
C ILE A 93 30.37 3.29 12.05
N LEU A 94 30.25 4.49 11.47
CA LEU A 94 30.21 4.72 10.02
C LEU A 94 31.60 4.61 9.36
N ASP A 95 32.69 4.89 10.09
CA ASP A 95 34.08 4.78 9.60
C ASP A 95 34.63 3.34 9.63
N ASN A 96 33.79 2.34 9.94
CA ASN A 96 34.21 0.95 9.99
C ASN A 96 34.69 0.43 8.62
N ASN A 97 36.01 0.29 8.46
CA ASN A 97 36.66 -0.30 7.28
C ASN A 97 36.83 -1.83 7.35
N GLU A 98 36.60 -2.42 8.52
CA GLU A 98 36.73 -3.87 8.75
C GLU A 98 35.46 -4.42 9.40
N ASN A 99 35.04 -5.59 8.96
CA ASN A 99 33.88 -6.31 9.47
C ASN A 99 34.28 -7.70 10.00
N SER A 100 33.48 -8.23 10.92
CA SER A 100 33.68 -9.57 11.48
C SER A 100 33.26 -10.68 10.51
N SER A 101 33.89 -11.85 10.59
CA SER A 101 33.46 -13.05 9.86
C SER A 101 32.01 -13.40 10.17
N LEU A 102 31.57 -13.26 11.42
CA LEU A 102 30.17 -13.52 11.82
C LEU A 102 29.19 -12.53 11.18
N PHE A 103 29.59 -11.26 11.05
CA PHE A 103 28.78 -10.26 10.38
C PHE A 103 28.65 -10.55 8.88
N THR A 104 29.74 -11.03 8.26
CA THR A 104 29.75 -11.43 6.85
C THR A 104 28.79 -12.58 6.57
N GLU A 105 28.73 -13.58 7.45
CA GLU A 105 27.78 -14.71 7.38
C GLU A 105 26.34 -14.22 7.59
N PHE A 106 26.11 -13.37 8.59
CA PHE A 106 24.79 -12.77 8.82
C PHE A 106 24.26 -12.03 7.59
N LEU A 107 25.11 -11.25 6.90
CA LEU A 107 24.74 -10.57 5.66
C LEU A 107 24.37 -11.54 4.53
N GLN A 108 25.02 -12.71 4.44
CA GLN A 108 24.66 -13.73 3.45
C GLN A 108 23.30 -14.38 3.75
N ILE A 109 22.93 -14.49 5.02
CA ILE A 109 21.61 -14.98 5.45
C ILE A 109 20.54 -13.92 5.14
N LEU A 110 20.83 -12.63 5.32
CA LEU A 110 19.91 -11.55 4.99
C LEU A 110 19.58 -11.47 3.50
N GLY A 111 20.55 -11.77 2.62
CA GLY A 111 20.31 -11.77 1.18
C GLY A 111 21.55 -11.93 0.33
N GLU A 112 21.34 -11.86 -0.98
CA GLU A 112 22.41 -11.97 -1.96
C GLU A 112 23.16 -10.64 -2.12
N ARG A 113 24.50 -10.70 -2.16
CA ARG A 113 25.33 -9.55 -2.51
C ARG A 113 25.28 -9.33 -4.02
N VAL A 114 24.69 -8.21 -4.43
CA VAL A 114 24.60 -7.81 -5.84
C VAL A 114 25.58 -6.68 -6.15
N ARG A 115 26.09 -6.66 -7.38
CA ARG A 115 26.91 -5.55 -7.88
C ARG A 115 25.99 -4.43 -8.36
N LEU A 116 26.11 -3.22 -7.78
CA LEU A 116 25.27 -2.07 -8.15
C LEU A 116 25.54 -1.56 -9.58
N LYS A 117 26.78 -1.64 -10.06
CA LYS A 117 27.15 -1.26 -11.42
C LYS A 117 26.45 -2.18 -12.44
N GLY A 118 25.48 -1.63 -13.17
CA GLY A 118 24.66 -2.37 -14.14
C GLY A 118 23.47 -3.10 -13.52
N PHE A 119 23.14 -2.82 -12.25
CA PHE A 119 21.94 -3.36 -11.60
C PHE A 119 20.70 -2.59 -12.06
N ASP A 120 19.72 -3.31 -12.61
CA ASP A 120 18.50 -2.73 -13.20
C ASP A 120 17.28 -2.84 -12.28
N LYS A 121 17.42 -3.43 -11.09
CA LYS A 121 16.35 -3.55 -10.09
C LYS A 121 16.40 -2.40 -9.08
N TYR A 122 15.49 -2.41 -8.11
CA TYR A 122 15.42 -1.42 -7.04
C TYR A 122 16.78 -1.23 -6.33
N LYS A 123 17.37 -0.05 -6.49
CA LYS A 123 18.68 0.31 -5.92
C LYS A 123 18.60 0.90 -4.52
N GLY A 124 17.41 1.22 -4.01
CA GLY A 124 17.25 1.82 -2.69
C GLY A 124 17.94 3.18 -2.50
N GLY A 125 18.26 3.88 -3.59
CA GLY A 125 19.02 5.14 -3.56
C GLY A 125 20.55 4.98 -3.54
N LEU A 126 21.07 3.79 -3.80
CA LEU A 126 22.50 3.53 -3.99
C LEU A 126 22.91 3.76 -5.46
N ASP A 127 24.12 4.26 -5.67
CA ASP A 127 24.71 4.52 -7.00
C ASP A 127 25.33 3.26 -7.63
#